data_AF-A0A822HSL6-F1
#
_entry.id   AF-A0A822HSL6-F1
#
_cell.length_a   1.000
_cell.length_b   1.000
_cell.length_c   1.000
_cell.angle_alpha   90.00
_cell.angle_beta   90.00
_cell.angle_gamma   90.00
#
_symmetry.space_group_name_H-M   'P 1'
#
loop_
_entity.id
_entity.type
_entity.pdbx_description
1 polymer ?
#
loop_
_entity_poly.entity_id
_entity_poly.type
_entity_poly.pdbx_seq_one_letter_code
_entity_poly.pdbx_strand_id
1 'polypeptide(L)'
;MSVIRWKSETIVILDTEGLLSLEEAGSIFDNQMVTMAMLSSHLVLINHKGEFTSNLKDLIGMSFYAKLQICSPIKPKLLFVLRDQADLTSKATFFRQSAQLKEQLQNDSKFLKTSIDEELDISNENVYLLPNAFSHD
;
A
#
# COMPACT_ATOMS: atom_id res chain seq x y z
N MET A 1 -1.26 15.50 -9.27
CA MET A 1 0.19 15.50 -8.96
C MET A 1 0.58 16.88 -8.45
N SER A 2 1.24 16.93 -7.30
CA SER A 2 1.74 18.18 -6.69
C SER A 2 3.25 18.09 -6.53
N VAL A 3 3.94 19.22 -6.71
CA VAL A 3 5.40 19.30 -6.56
C VAL A 3 5.73 20.32 -5.48
N ILE A 4 6.44 19.88 -4.45
CA ILE A 4 6.84 20.69 -3.31
C ILE A 4 8.36 20.73 -3.27
N ARG A 5 8.95 21.93 -3.09
CA ARG A 5 10.38 22.08 -2.86
C ARG A 5 10.64 22.22 -1.36
N TRP A 6 11.53 21.39 -0.81
CA TRP A 6 11.94 21.46 0.58
C TRP A 6 13.46 21.49 0.67
N LYS A 7 14.03 22.65 1.00
CA LYS A 7 15.48 22.91 0.91
C LYS A 7 16.01 22.59 -0.51
N SER A 8 16.97 21.69 -0.63
CA SER A 8 17.52 21.19 -1.90
C SER A 8 16.66 20.13 -2.57
N GLU A 9 15.68 19.56 -1.86
CA GLU A 9 14.94 18.38 -2.30
C GLU A 9 13.64 18.76 -3.03
N THR A 10 13.22 17.85 -3.93
CA THR A 10 11.93 17.92 -4.60
C THR A 10 11.06 16.76 -4.14
N ILE A 11 9.93 17.09 -3.53
CA ILE A 11 8.92 16.13 -3.11
C ILE A 11 7.82 16.14 -4.17
N VAL A 12 7.59 15.00 -4.81
CA VAL A 12 6.48 14.80 -5.74
C VAL A 12 5.40 14.01 -5.01
N ILE A 13 4.19 14.56 -4.99
CA ILE A 13 3.01 13.91 -4.41
C ILE A 13 2.11 13.46 -5.55
N LEU A 14 1.93 12.15 -5.62
CA LEU A 14 0.95 11.51 -6.48
C LEU A 14 -0.29 11.23 -5.63
N ASP A 15 -1.40 11.84 -6.01
CA ASP A 15 -2.69 11.62 -5.37
C ASP A 15 -3.55 10.83 -6.35
N THR A 16 -4.06 9.69 -5.89
CA THR A 16 -4.81 8.72 -6.69
C THR A 16 -6.19 8.56 -6.07
N GLU A 17 -7.25 8.82 -6.85
CA GLU A 17 -8.64 8.69 -6.41
C GLU A 17 -9.34 7.51 -7.13
N GLY A 18 -10.51 7.11 -6.64
CA GLY A 18 -11.41 6.19 -7.35
C GLY A 18 -11.07 4.70 -7.27
N LEU A 19 -9.99 4.31 -6.58
CA LEU A 19 -9.58 2.91 -6.44
C LEU A 19 -10.60 2.09 -5.64
N LEU A 20 -10.82 0.84 -6.06
CA LEU A 20 -11.77 -0.09 -5.42
C LEU A 20 -13.21 0.46 -5.36
N SER A 21 -13.57 1.37 -6.27
CA SER A 21 -14.94 1.89 -6.34
C SER A 21 -15.90 0.80 -6.84
N LEU A 22 -17.11 0.75 -6.28
CA LEU A 22 -18.15 -0.20 -6.68
C LEU A 22 -18.76 0.14 -8.06
N GLU A 23 -18.58 1.39 -8.50
CA GLU A 23 -19.25 1.96 -9.68
C GLU A 23 -18.41 1.80 -10.97
N GLU A 24 -17.09 1.71 -10.86
CA GLU A 24 -16.19 1.44 -11.99
C GLU A 24 -15.61 0.02 -11.88
N ALA A 25 -16.33 -0.95 -12.44
CA ALA A 25 -16.00 -2.38 -12.42
C ALA A 25 -14.80 -2.75 -13.32
N GLY A 26 -13.68 -2.04 -13.20
CA GLY A 26 -12.46 -2.28 -13.97
C GLY A 26 -11.27 -2.63 -13.08
N SER A 27 -11.11 -3.91 -12.71
CA SER A 27 -9.93 -4.39 -11.98
C SER A 27 -8.60 -4.00 -12.66
N ILE A 28 -8.62 -3.77 -13.98
CA ILE A 28 -7.45 -3.33 -14.74
C ILE A 28 -7.01 -1.91 -14.35
N PHE A 29 -7.94 -0.96 -14.17
CA PHE A 29 -7.60 0.41 -13.83
C PHE A 29 -6.94 0.49 -12.46
N ASP A 30 -7.54 -0.15 -11.46
CA ASP A 30 -6.98 -0.23 -10.10
C ASP A 30 -5.58 -0.85 -10.12
N ASN A 31 -5.41 -1.97 -10.83
CA ASN A 31 -4.11 -2.61 -10.97
C ASN A 31 -3.08 -1.68 -11.61
N GLN A 32 -3.45 -0.95 -12.67
CA GLN A 32 -2.54 -0.01 -13.35
C GLN A 32 -2.14 1.14 -12.44
N MET A 33 -3.09 1.73 -11.70
CA MET A 33 -2.85 2.85 -10.80
C MET A 33 -2.00 2.46 -9.60
N VAL A 34 -2.30 1.33 -8.95
CA VAL A 34 -1.49 0.83 -7.83
C VAL A 34 -0.10 0.42 -8.33
N THR A 35 0.00 -0.23 -9.49
CA THR A 35 1.29 -0.59 -10.10
C THR A 35 2.11 0.66 -10.38
N MET A 36 1.52 1.69 -10.99
CA MET A 36 2.19 2.98 -11.23
C MET A 36 2.73 3.56 -9.91
N ALA A 37 1.88 3.65 -8.88
CA ALA A 37 2.27 4.19 -7.58
C ALA A 37 3.45 3.41 -6.96
N MET A 38 3.42 2.08 -7.04
CA MET A 38 4.48 1.18 -6.54
C MET A 38 5.79 1.32 -7.32
N LEU A 39 5.71 1.49 -8.65
CA LEU A 39 6.87 1.59 -9.52
C LEU A 39 7.57 2.95 -9.46
N SER A 40 6.85 4.02 -9.13
CA SER A 40 7.33 5.39 -9.22
C SER A 40 7.59 6.10 -7.89
N SER A 41 7.22 5.50 -6.76
CA SER A 41 7.22 6.20 -5.47
C SER A 41 8.20 5.59 -4.47
N HIS A 42 8.92 6.42 -3.74
CA HIS A 42 9.75 5.97 -2.60
C HIS A 42 8.89 5.60 -1.38
N LEU A 43 7.72 6.21 -1.25
CA LEU A 43 6.73 5.98 -0.21
C LEU A 43 5.36 5.88 -0.86
N VAL A 44 4.61 4.83 -0.55
CA VAL A 44 3.22 4.64 -0.97
C VAL A 44 2.35 4.65 0.28
N LEU A 45 1.47 5.64 0.38
CA LEU A 45 0.50 5.75 1.46
C LEU A 45 -0.81 5.09 1.01
N ILE A 46 -1.13 3.95 1.63
CA ILE A 46 -2.33 3.17 1.35
C ILE A 46 -3.41 3.60 2.34
N ASN A 47 -4.33 4.43 1.85
CA ASN A 47 -5.39 5.00 2.64
C ASN A 47 -6.66 4.15 2.54
N HIS A 48 -6.88 3.23 3.48
CA HIS A 48 -7.97 2.25 3.43
C HIS A 48 -8.96 2.43 4.59
N LYS A 49 -10.25 2.21 4.32
CA LYS A 49 -11.30 2.24 5.36
C LYS A 49 -11.43 0.86 5.99
N GLY A 50 -11.45 0.78 7.32
CA GLY A 50 -11.60 -0.48 8.04
C GLY A 50 -10.31 -1.32 8.03
N GLU A 51 -10.45 -2.63 7.83
CA GLU A 51 -9.36 -3.60 7.95
C GLU A 51 -8.75 -3.98 6.60
N PHE A 52 -7.66 -4.76 6.60
CA PHE A 52 -7.09 -5.28 5.35
C PHE A 52 -8.07 -6.24 4.65
N THR A 53 -8.55 -5.85 3.47
CA THR A 53 -9.42 -6.68 2.62
C THR A 53 -8.63 -7.59 1.68
N SER A 54 -9.25 -8.66 1.17
CA SER A 54 -8.65 -9.50 0.13
C SER A 54 -8.28 -8.70 -1.11
N ASN A 55 -9.17 -7.82 -1.58
CA ASN A 55 -8.96 -7.03 -2.78
C ASN A 55 -7.74 -6.10 -2.64
N LEU A 56 -7.54 -5.49 -1.47
CA LEU A 56 -6.34 -4.69 -1.22
C LEU A 56 -5.07 -5.54 -1.31
N LYS A 57 -5.09 -6.75 -0.72
CA LYS A 57 -3.95 -7.67 -0.76
C LYS A 57 -3.65 -8.12 -2.19
N ASP A 58 -4.68 -8.41 -2.98
CA ASP A 58 -4.56 -8.82 -4.37
C ASP A 58 -3.96 -7.69 -5.24
N LEU A 59 -4.42 -6.45 -5.06
CA LEU A 59 -3.84 -5.28 -5.76
C LEU A 59 -2.36 -5.08 -5.46
N ILE A 60 -1.97 -5.22 -4.18
CA ILE A 60 -0.56 -5.12 -3.77
C ILE A 60 0.24 -6.28 -4.37
N GLY A 61 -0.29 -7.50 -4.35
CA GLY A 61 0.33 -8.69 -4.95
C GLY A 61 0.58 -8.54 -6.44
N MET A 62 -0.43 -8.10 -7.20
CA MET A 62 -0.31 -7.84 -8.64
C MET A 62 0.71 -6.75 -8.94
N SER A 63 0.71 -5.67 -8.16
CA SER A 63 1.64 -4.56 -8.34
C SER A 63 3.08 -4.94 -7.99
N PHE A 64 3.26 -5.76 -6.96
CA PHE A 64 4.54 -6.35 -6.61
C PHE A 64 5.06 -7.27 -7.72
N TYR A 65 4.20 -8.16 -8.24
CA TYR A 65 4.56 -9.00 -9.39
C TYR A 65 5.01 -8.17 -10.60
N ALA A 66 4.25 -7.11 -10.95
CA ALA A 66 4.60 -6.22 -12.04
C ALA A 66 5.94 -5.50 -11.81
N LYS A 67 6.23 -5.06 -10.58
CA LYS A 67 7.53 -4.51 -10.20
C LYS A 67 8.68 -5.46 -10.49
N LEU A 68 8.52 -6.74 -10.15
CA LEU A 68 9.54 -7.75 -10.38
C LEU A 68 9.78 -8.01 -11.88
N GLN A 69 8.74 -7.98 -12.70
CA GLN A 69 8.88 -8.15 -14.15
C GLN A 69 9.57 -6.95 -14.83
N ILE A 70 9.35 -5.74 -14.30
CA ILE A 70 9.93 -4.50 -14.85
C ILE A 70 11.33 -4.22 -14.28
N CYS A 71 11.73 -4.92 -13.22
CA CYS A 71 13.01 -4.71 -12.52
C CYS A 71 13.21 -3.25 -12.07
N SER A 72 12.14 -2.60 -11.57
CA SER A 72 12.25 -1.21 -11.10
C SER A 72 13.22 -1.12 -9.93
N PRO A 73 14.21 -0.20 -9.95
CA PRO A 73 15.21 -0.08 -8.90
C PRO A 73 14.67 0.60 -7.63
N ILE A 74 13.47 1.17 -7.68
CA ILE A 74 12.86 1.83 -6.52
C ILE A 74 12.38 0.76 -5.55
N LYS A 75 12.72 0.91 -4.26
CA LYS A 75 12.20 0.09 -3.17
C LYS A 75 11.15 0.91 -2.39
N PRO A 76 9.85 0.84 -2.75
CA PRO A 76 8.83 1.61 -2.07
C PRO A 76 8.63 1.14 -0.63
N LYS A 77 8.49 2.10 0.28
CA LYS A 77 7.96 1.86 1.61
C LYS A 77 6.44 1.92 1.59
N LEU A 78 5.76 0.87 2.08
CA LEU A 78 4.30 0.83 2.16
C LEU A 78 3.85 1.25 3.54
N LEU A 79 3.05 2.32 3.60
CA LEU A 79 2.46 2.84 4.83
C LEU A 79 0.94 2.72 4.77
N PHE A 80 0.37 1.90 5.67
CA PHE A 80 -1.05 1.62 5.73
C PHE A 80 -1.71 2.58 6.72
N VAL A 81 -2.63 3.40 6.22
CA VAL A 81 -3.49 4.25 7.04
C VAL A 81 -4.89 3.64 7.01
N LEU A 82 -5.25 3.01 8.13
CA LEU A 82 -6.54 2.35 8.32
C LEU A 82 -7.49 3.30 9.04
N ARG A 83 -8.49 3.81 8.32
CA ARG A 83 -9.48 4.80 8.80
C ARG A 83 -10.69 4.13 9.42
N ASP A 84 -11.49 4.91 10.15
CA ASP A 84 -12.77 4.51 10.76
C ASP A 84 -12.63 3.37 11.79
N GLN A 85 -11.54 3.37 12.55
CA GLN A 85 -11.32 2.36 13.58
C GLN A 85 -12.14 2.68 14.83
N ALA A 86 -12.96 1.73 15.27
CA ALA A 86 -13.71 1.84 16.52
C ALA A 86 -12.82 1.68 17.77
N ASP A 87 -11.76 0.86 17.66
CA ASP A 87 -10.81 0.59 18.74
C ASP A 87 -9.37 0.78 18.26
N LEU A 88 -8.74 1.87 18.70
CA LEU A 88 -7.34 2.20 18.38
C LEU A 88 -6.32 1.38 19.19
N THR A 89 -6.76 0.64 20.20
CA THR A 89 -5.88 -0.20 21.03
C THR A 89 -5.59 -1.55 20.38
N SER A 90 -6.42 -1.97 19.43
CA SER A 90 -6.35 -3.25 18.72
C SER A 90 -5.24 -3.37 17.65
N LYS A 91 -4.15 -2.57 17.75
CA LYS A 91 -3.04 -2.55 16.78
C LYS A 91 -2.44 -3.92 16.48
N ALA A 92 -2.40 -4.82 17.46
CA ALA A 92 -1.88 -6.17 17.30
C ALA A 92 -2.59 -6.98 16.20
N THR A 93 -3.91 -6.79 16.04
CA THR A 93 -4.71 -7.45 14.98
C THR A 93 -4.24 -7.00 13.60
N PHE A 94 -4.05 -5.70 13.42
CA PHE A 94 -3.62 -5.12 12.14
C PHE A 94 -2.16 -5.43 11.82
N PHE A 95 -1.29 -5.50 12.83
CA PHE A 95 0.08 -6.00 12.65
C PHE A 95 0.08 -7.44 12.16
N ARG A 96 -0.79 -8.30 12.71
CA ARG A 96 -0.95 -9.68 12.21
C ARG A 96 -1.43 -9.69 10.76
N GLN A 97 -2.39 -8.85 10.39
CA GLN A 97 -2.89 -8.76 9.01
C GLN A 97 -1.81 -8.29 8.02
N SER A 98 -1.00 -7.30 8.42
CA SER A 98 0.15 -6.82 7.65
C SER A 98 1.23 -7.90 7.49
N ALA A 99 1.56 -8.60 8.58
CA ALA A 99 2.50 -9.72 8.55
C ALA A 99 2.02 -10.86 7.63
N GLN A 100 0.72 -11.18 7.66
CA GLN A 100 0.12 -12.16 6.74
C GLN A 100 0.23 -11.72 5.28
N LEU A 101 -0.02 -10.46 4.97
CA LEU A 101 0.19 -9.91 3.62
C LEU A 101 1.65 -10.08 3.19
N LYS A 102 2.60 -9.69 4.05
CA LYS A 102 4.04 -9.84 3.77
C LYS A 102 4.42 -11.30 3.51
N GLU A 103 3.91 -12.22 4.31
CA GLU A 103 4.14 -13.65 4.15
C GLU A 103 3.56 -14.19 2.82
N GLN A 104 2.36 -13.74 2.44
CA GLN A 104 1.75 -14.10 1.15
C GLN A 104 2.62 -13.64 -0.02
N LEU A 105 3.01 -12.37 -0.02
CA LEU A 105 3.89 -11.79 -1.03
C LEU A 105 5.25 -12.50 -1.10
N GLN A 106 5.82 -12.87 0.05
CA GLN A 106 7.06 -13.65 0.13
C GLN A 106 6.89 -15.06 -0.45
N ASN A 107 5.72 -15.68 -0.29
CA ASN A 107 5.44 -16.98 -0.89
C ASN A 107 5.31 -16.86 -2.41
N ASP A 108 4.66 -15.81 -2.90
CA ASP A 108 4.54 -15.54 -4.34
C ASP A 108 5.91 -15.20 -4.97
N SER A 109 6.80 -14.53 -4.23
CA SER A 109 8.14 -14.17 -4.68
C SER A 109 9.11 -15.36 -4.81
N LYS A 110 8.84 -16.50 -4.14
CA LYS A 110 9.71 -17.69 -4.21
C LYS A 110 9.85 -18.21 -5.65
N PHE A 111 8.77 -18.16 -6.43
CA PHE A 111 8.80 -18.53 -7.85
C PHE A 111 9.69 -17.60 -8.67
N LEU A 112 9.88 -16.37 -8.21
CA LEU A 112 10.65 -15.32 -8.85
C LEU A 112 12.08 -15.21 -8.31
N LYS A 113 12.46 -16.07 -7.35
CA LYS A 113 13.81 -16.15 -6.75
C LYS A 113 14.32 -14.84 -6.15
N THR A 114 13.41 -14.02 -5.62
CA THR A 114 13.71 -12.73 -5.00
C THR A 114 13.13 -12.65 -3.59
N SER A 115 13.79 -11.89 -2.70
CA SER A 115 13.25 -11.60 -1.38
C SER A 115 12.30 -10.40 -1.43
N ILE A 116 11.14 -10.47 -0.76
CA ILE A 116 10.26 -9.31 -0.64
C ILE A 116 10.98 -8.13 0.03
N ASP A 117 11.86 -8.42 0.98
CA ASP A 117 12.59 -7.41 1.75
C ASP A 117 13.64 -6.67 0.92
N GLU A 118 14.01 -7.18 -0.26
CA GLU A 118 14.88 -6.47 -1.21
C GLU A 118 14.08 -5.46 -2.04
N GLU A 119 12.78 -5.67 -2.15
CA GLU A 119 11.94 -5.05 -3.17
C GLU A 119 10.90 -4.09 -2.58
N LEU A 120 10.39 -4.38 -1.39
CA LEU A 120 9.41 -3.57 -0.66
C LEU A 120 9.86 -3.38 0.79
N ASP A 121 9.54 -2.22 1.37
CA ASP A 121 9.63 -2.00 2.82
C ASP A 121 8.21 -2.10 3.44
N ILE A 122 7.94 -3.24 4.07
CA ILE A 122 6.71 -3.55 4.80
C ILE A 122 7.09 -4.01 6.21
N SER A 123 6.59 -3.28 7.20
CA SER A 123 6.82 -3.54 8.61
C SER A 123 5.61 -3.14 9.47
N ASN A 124 5.61 -3.57 10.73
CA ASN A 124 4.48 -3.31 11.64
C ASN A 124 4.38 -1.83 12.01
N GLU A 125 5.51 -1.12 12.11
CA GLU A 125 5.55 0.33 12.35
C GLU A 125 4.98 1.16 11.18
N ASN A 126 4.67 0.53 10.05
CA ASN A 126 4.05 1.17 8.91
C ASN A 126 2.52 1.12 8.94
N VAL A 127 1.89 0.62 10.01
CA VAL A 127 0.42 0.58 10.16
C VAL A 127 -0.06 1.64 11.15
N TYR A 128 -0.89 2.56 10.67
CA TYR A 128 -1.48 3.66 11.42
C TYR A 128 -3.00 3.52 11.45
N LEU A 129 -3.57 3.59 12.66
CA LEU A 129 -5.01 3.54 12.88
C LEU A 129 -5.52 4.97 13.09
N LEU A 130 -6.53 5.36 12.32
CA LEU A 130 -7.22 6.63 12.50
C LEU A 130 -8.67 6.38 12.95
N PRO A 131 -9.17 7.17 13.91
CA PRO A 131 -10.58 7.10 14.30
C PRO A 131 -11.49 7.55 13.16
N ASN A 132 -12.80 7.41 13.36
CA ASN A 132 -13.79 8.00 12.47
C ASN A 132 -13.61 9.54 12.48
N ALA A 133 -13.60 10.15 11.30
CA ALA A 133 -13.46 11.60 11.15
C ALA A 133 -14.55 12.42 11.87
N PHE A 134 -15.71 11.81 12.13
CA PHE A 134 -16.88 12.44 12.75
C PHE A 134 -17.13 11.96 14.19
N SER A 135 -16.19 11.28 14.87
CA SER A 135 -16.40 10.78 16.24
C SER A 135 -16.45 11.86 17.32
N HIS A 136 -16.28 13.13 16.95
CA HIS A 136 -16.28 14.29 17.86
C HIS A 136 -17.38 15.32 17.54
N ASP A 137 -18.31 15.00 16.64
CA ASP A 137 -19.52 15.80 16.39
C ASP A 137 -20.75 15.23 17.11
#